data_AF-A0A940JD15-F1
#
_entry.id   AF-A0A940JD15-F1
#
_cell.length_a   1.000
_cell.length_b   1.000
_cell.length_c   1.000
_cell.angle_alpha   90.00
_cell.angle_beta   90.00
_cell.angle_gamma   90.00
#
_symmetry.space_group_name_H-M   'P 1'
#
loop_
_entity.id
_entity.type
_entity.pdbx_description
1 polymer ?
#
loop_
_entity_poly.entity_id
_entity_poly.type
_entity_poly.pdbx_seq_one_letter_code
_entity_poly.pdbx_strand_id
1 'polypeptide(L)'
;MIAYFVNGPKVDTIVIPEVNLAVEVNRQTLMAFLGDSPDFASWSGQALGDRKPTDFGRILAQREGENSPTILDQNAWNQRVFQHLRR
;
A
#
# COMPACT_ATOMS: atom_id res chain seq x y z
N MET A 1 -8.16 10.86 0.84
CA MET A 1 -6.90 10.27 1.35
C MET A 1 -6.33 9.38 0.28
N ILE A 2 -5.02 9.46 0.07
CA ILE A 2 -4.29 8.74 -0.95
C ILE A 2 -3.45 7.68 -0.26
N ALA A 3 -3.48 6.46 -0.78
CA ALA A 3 -2.66 5.36 -0.30
C ALA A 3 -1.86 4.77 -1.46
N TYR A 4 -0.59 4.47 -1.23
CA TYR A 4 0.32 3.94 -2.23
C TYR A 4 0.75 2.54 -1.83
N PHE A 5 0.52 1.56 -2.71
CA PHE A 5 1.20 0.27 -2.57
C PHE A 5 2.60 0.39 -3.14
N VAL A 6 3.60 0.23 -2.26
CA VAL A 6 5.01 0.34 -2.60
C VAL A 6 5.66 -1.03 -2.48
N ASN A 7 6.24 -1.49 -3.59
CA ASN A 7 7.13 -2.64 -3.57
C ASN A 7 8.51 -2.22 -3.05
N GLY A 8 8.78 -2.58 -1.79
CA GLY A 8 10.03 -2.28 -1.12
C GLY A 8 11.08 -3.39 -1.28
N PRO A 9 12.36 -3.09 -0.99
CA PRO A 9 13.46 -4.05 -1.12
C PRO A 9 13.43 -5.17 -0.07
N LYS A 10 12.82 -4.91 1.11
CA LYS A 10 12.71 -5.89 2.20
C LYS A 10 11.27 -6.35 2.40
N VAL A 11 10.35 -5.39 2.44
CA VAL A 11 8.92 -5.61 2.67
C VAL A 11 8.12 -4.69 1.76
N ASP A 12 6.97 -5.16 1.30
CA ASP A 12 5.99 -4.30 0.63
C ASP A 12 5.30 -3.44 1.68
N THR A 13 5.00 -2.20 1.33
CA THR A 13 4.48 -1.21 2.28
C THR A 13 3.34 -0.43 1.65
N ILE A 14 2.24 -0.24 2.37
CA ILE A 14 1.22 0.75 2.04
C ILE A 14 1.59 2.05 2.73
N VAL A 15 1.80 3.10 1.94
CA VAL A 15 2.19 4.43 2.43
C VAL A 15 0.99 5.36 2.32
N ILE A 16 0.64 6.02 3.42
CA ILE A 16 -0.49 6.94 3.54
C ILE A 16 0.05 8.28 4.06
N PRO A 17 0.48 9.19 3.16
CA PRO A 17 1.16 10.42 3.54
C PRO A 17 0.32 11.34 4.43
N GLU A 18 -0.99 11.44 4.17
CA GLU A 18 -1.86 12.39 4.87
C GLU A 18 -2.01 12.11 6.37
N VAL A 19 -1.76 10.87 6.81
CA VAL A 19 -1.75 10.49 8.22
C VAL A 19 -0.34 10.10 8.70
N ASN A 20 0.70 10.47 7.95
CA ASN A 20 2.10 10.19 8.26
C ASN A 20 2.37 8.71 8.58
N LEU A 21 1.79 7.79 7.79
CA LEU A 21 1.76 6.37 8.14
C LEU A 21 2.30 5.44 7.03
N ALA A 22 3.16 4.50 7.40
CA ALA A 22 3.64 3.42 6.56
C ALA A 22 3.28 2.08 7.21
N VAL A 23 2.58 1.21 6.48
CA VAL A 23 2.04 -0.05 6.98
C VAL A 23 2.61 -1.20 6.17
N GLU A 24 3.26 -2.17 6.84
CA GLU A 24 3.74 -3.36 6.16
C GLU A 24 2.57 -4.17 5.57
N VAL A 25 2.76 -4.64 4.34
CA VAL A 25 1.77 -5.43 3.64
C VAL A 25 1.86 -6.88 4.11
N ASN A 26 0.76 -7.36 4.67
CA ASN A 26 0.45 -8.76 4.83
C ASN A 26 -0.89 -9.04 4.14
N ARG A 27 -1.37 -10.29 4.22
CA ARG A 27 -2.63 -10.68 3.60
C ARG A 27 -3.82 -9.83 4.07
N GLN A 28 -3.91 -9.53 5.36
CA GLN A 28 -5.01 -8.74 5.92
C GLN A 28 -4.96 -7.29 5.45
N THR A 29 -3.80 -6.62 5.53
CA THR A 29 -3.67 -5.22 5.06
C THR A 29 -3.83 -5.11 3.56
N LEU A 30 -3.36 -6.09 2.78
CA LEU A 30 -3.62 -6.14 1.35
C LEU A 30 -5.12 -6.27 1.05
N MET A 31 -5.81 -7.21 1.70
CA MET A 31 -7.25 -7.38 1.49
C MET A 31 -8.03 -6.11 1.85
N ALA A 32 -7.67 -5.46 2.94
CA ALA A 32 -8.28 -4.20 3.33
C ALA A 32 -8.02 -3.10 2.29
N PHE A 33 -6.79 -2.98 1.78
CA PHE A 33 -6.44 -2.04 0.71
C PHE A 33 -7.23 -2.26 -0.59
N LEU A 34 -7.50 -3.52 -0.94
CA LEU A 34 -8.24 -3.91 -2.14
C LEU A 34 -9.77 -3.80 -1.97
N GLY A 35 -10.27 -3.68 -0.75
CA GLY A 35 -11.70 -3.64 -0.45
C GLY A 35 -12.40 -2.37 -0.93
N ASP A 36 -13.73 -2.34 -0.81
CA ASP A 36 -14.57 -1.27 -1.35
C ASP A 36 -14.45 0.05 -0.56
N SER A 37 -14.19 0.00 0.75
CA SER A 37 -14.00 1.20 1.58
C SER A 37 -12.97 0.95 2.71
N PRO A 38 -11.66 1.10 2.42
CA PRO A 38 -10.63 1.00 3.44
C PRO A 38 -10.65 2.20 4.39
N ASP A 39 -10.79 1.93 5.70
CA ASP A 39 -10.63 2.95 6.74
C ASP A 39 -9.15 3.14 7.10
N PHE A 40 -8.41 3.84 6.24
CA PHE A 40 -6.99 4.12 6.45
C PHE A 40 -6.70 4.93 7.73
N ALA A 41 -7.68 5.68 8.25
CA ALA A 41 -7.49 6.47 9.45
C ALA A 41 -7.40 5.60 10.73
N SER A 42 -8.02 4.42 10.70
CA SER A 42 -7.94 3.45 11.81
C SER A 42 -6.70 2.55 11.73
N TRP A 43 -5.89 2.66 10.68
CA TRP A 43 -4.73 1.79 10.50
C TRP A 43 -3.58 2.18 11.41
N SER A 44 -2.79 1.19 11.81
CA SER A 44 -1.59 1.36 12.62
C SER A 44 -0.35 0.88 11.86
N GLY A 45 0.76 1.58 12.04
CA GLY A 45 2.01 1.30 11.34
C GLY A 45 3.14 2.18 11.85
N GLN A 46 4.20 2.27 11.06
CA GLN A 46 5.33 3.14 11.37
C GLN A 46 5.09 4.56 10.90
N ALA A 47 5.61 5.54 11.63
CA ALA A 47 5.61 6.92 11.16
C ALA A 47 6.46 7.05 9.88
N LEU A 48 5.91 7.75 8.89
CA LEU A 48 6.60 8.08 7.62
C LEU A 48 7.82 8.97 7.89
N GLY A 49 7.62 10.01 8.70
CA GLY A 49 8.58 11.09 8.91
C GLY A 49 8.66 11.98 7.68
N ASP A 50 9.87 12.39 7.30
CA ASP A 50 10.11 13.21 6.09
C ASP A 50 10.20 12.40 4.79
N ARG A 51 10.07 11.06 4.88
CA ARG A 51 10.17 10.17 3.72
C ARG A 51 8.96 10.32 2.81
N LYS A 52 9.18 10.13 1.52
CA LYS A 52 8.14 10.06 0.49
C LYS A 52 7.81 8.59 0.17
N PRO A 53 6.65 8.27 -0.43
CA PRO A 53 6.34 6.90 -0.85
C PRO A 53 7.43 6.27 -1.72
N THR A 54 8.07 7.04 -2.59
CA THR A 54 9.17 6.58 -3.45
C THR A 54 10.44 6.18 -2.68
N ASP A 55 10.61 6.66 -1.44
CA ASP A 55 11.76 6.30 -0.60
C ASP A 55 11.61 4.89 0.00
N PHE A 56 10.38 4.35 0.02
CA PHE A 56 10.10 2.97 0.45
C PHE A 56 10.33 1.97 -0.68
N GLY A 57 10.39 2.44 -1.94
CA GLY A 57 10.58 1.60 -3.11
C GLY A 57 9.74 2.03 -4.31
N ARG A 58 9.38 1.06 -5.16
CA ARG A 58 8.65 1.33 -6.40
C ARG A 58 7.13 1.30 -6.14
N ILE A 59 6.44 2.39 -6.48
CA ILE A 59 4.98 2.45 -6.39
C ILE A 59 4.38 1.55 -7.48
N LEU A 60 3.56 0.57 -7.09
CA LEU A 60 2.88 -0.34 -8.00
C LEU A 60 1.40 -0.02 -8.18
N ALA A 61 0.78 0.59 -7.16
CA ALA A 61 -0.60 1.03 -7.21
C ALA A 61 -0.80 2.28 -6.36
N GLN A 62 -1.77 3.09 -6.76
CA GLN A 62 -2.24 4.26 -6.04
C GLN A 62 -3.75 4.13 -5.86
N ARG A 63 -4.24 4.49 -4.68
CA ARG A 63 -5.67 4.57 -4.38
C ARG A 63 -6.01 5.96 -3.91
N GLU A 64 -7.10 6.51 -4.43
CA GLU A 64 -7.65 7.80 -4.01
C GLU A 64 -9.05 7.61 -3.44
N GLY A 65 -9.15 7.67 -2.10
CA GLY A 65 -10.42 7.48 -1.38
C GLY A 65 -10.99 6.07 -1.56
N GLU A 66 -12.28 6.00 -1.84
CA GLU A 66 -13.04 4.75 -1.94
C GLU A 66 -12.93 4.08 -3.32
N ASN A 67 -12.27 4.70 -4.29
CA ASN A 67 -12.12 4.10 -5.62
C ASN A 67 -11.20 2.88 -5.60
N SER A 68 -11.42 1.93 -6.52
CA SER A 68 -10.47 0.84 -6.75
C SER A 68 -9.06 1.39 -7.02
N PRO A 69 -8.00 0.68 -6.56
CA PRO A 69 -6.64 1.12 -6.79
C PRO A 69 -6.31 1.17 -8.28
N THR A 70 -5.74 2.29 -8.72
CA THR A 70 -5.13 2.45 -10.03
C THR A 70 -3.77 1.75 -10.03
N ILE A 71 -3.64 0.73 -10.89
CA ILE A 71 -2.42 -0.06 -11.00
C ILE A 71 -1.46 0.62 -11.98
N LEU A 72 -0.23 0.90 -11.54
CA LEU A 72 0.79 1.60 -12.31
C LEU A 72 1.75 0.63 -13.03
N ASP A 73 1.94 -0.58 -12.49
CA ASP A 73 2.68 -1.67 -13.15
C ASP A 73 1.93 -2.99 -12.93
N GLN A 74 1.16 -3.41 -13.95
CA GLN A 74 0.30 -4.59 -13.88
C GLN A 74 1.08 -5.88 -13.63
N ASN A 75 2.27 -6.03 -14.23
CA ASN A 75 3.04 -7.26 -14.14
C ASN A 75 3.64 -7.43 -12.74
N ALA A 76 4.28 -6.38 -12.23
CA ALA A 76 4.83 -6.38 -10.88
C ALA A 76 3.72 -6.51 -9.82
N TRP A 77 2.59 -5.82 -10.04
CA TRP A 77 1.41 -5.91 -9.18
C TRP A 77 0.89 -7.34 -9.05
N ASN A 78 0.62 -8.00 -10.16
CA ASN A 78 0.09 -9.36 -10.16
C ASN A 78 1.02 -10.33 -9.42
N GLN A 79 2.34 -10.21 -9.63
CA GLN A 79 3.32 -11.03 -8.93
C GLN A 79 3.29 -10.79 -7.41
N ARG A 80 3.24 -9.54 -6.96
CA ARG A 80 3.26 -9.19 -5.53
C ARG A 80 1.97 -9.51 -4.82
N VAL A 81 0.81 -9.14 -5.39
CA VAL A 81 -0.50 -9.48 -4.82
C VAL A 81 -0.63 -10.98 -4.64
N PHE A 82 -0.24 -11.76 -5.65
CA PHE A 82 -0.30 -13.21 -5.57
C PHE A 82 0.58 -13.79 -4.45
N GLN A 83 1.77 -13.23 -4.23
CA GLN A 83 2.66 -13.64 -3.14
C GLN A 83 2.02 -13.41 -1.76
N HIS A 84 1.31 -12.29 -1.57
CA HIS A 84 0.66 -11.95 -0.30
C HIS A 84 -0.65 -12.72 -0.07
N LEU A 85 -1.38 -13.10 -1.12
CA LEU A 85 -2.62 -13.85 -0.98
C LEU A 85 -2.41 -15.35 -0.74
N ARG A 86 -1.24 -15.90 -1.08
CA ARG A 86 -0.87 -17.31 -0.85
C ARG A 86 -0.30 -17.61 0.54
N ARG A 87 0.13 -16.58 1.26
CA ARG A 87 0.69 -16.68 2.62
C ARG A 87 -0.42 -16.60 3.66
#